data_AF-A0A2E2EPP8-F1
#
_entry.id   AF-A0A2E2EPP8-F1
#
_cell.length_a   1.000
_cell.length_b   1.000
_cell.length_c   1.000
_cell.angle_alpha   90.00
_cell.angle_beta   90.00
_cell.angle_gamma   90.00
#
_symmetry.space_group_name_H-M   'P 1'
#
loop_
_entity.id
_entity.type
_entity.pdbx_description
1 polymer ?
#
loop_
_entity_poly.entity_id
_entity_poly.type
_entity_poly.pdbx_seq_one_letter_code
_entity_poly.pdbx_strand_id
1 'polypeptide(L)'
;MQLNTTKDTKLQSFGFSCIMAIMLLFSSFADAQETEQEQDSTKTTVAFGKILMPNPNSIVSKYTYDPILDRYIYTEKIGDFNVNYPLILTPDEFQKLVLQEKIKEYYKRMADAAAGQKEGSEEDQKNLLPEFYVDSGLFETIFGGNTINVVPQGSVEVDLGILYSRQDNPALSPRNRSNFTFDFDQRISLSLLGKVGTRLQVTANYDTEATFDFQQVVKLEYTPTEDDIIRKIEVGNVNMPLNSSLITGAQSLFGVKTELQFGKTRVTAVFSEQQSQSKSVTAQGGGTIEEFEFFARDYDENRHFFLAHHFRDTYNESLRQYPWINNQGLQITRVEVWVTNRNNQTENVRNIVAFQDLGESEPENIGLNPLGSFVNNPGALPDNGNNKFDPTNIGGAGSYLTSAVRDVTVVENGVTVSVDEGFDYGKLESARKLIQNQDYVLNEELGYISLNQ
;
A
#
# COMPACT_ATOMS: atom_id res chain seq x y z
N MET A 1 -44.83 -33.67 12.14
CA MET A 1 -44.49 -33.50 13.58
C MET A 1 -43.05 -33.97 13.76
N GLN A 2 -42.08 -33.06 13.62
CA GLN A 2 -40.68 -33.31 13.95
C GLN A 2 -40.18 -32.07 14.70
N LEU A 3 -39.74 -32.29 15.94
CA LEU A 3 -39.19 -31.30 16.84
C LEU A 3 -37.70 -31.14 16.53
N ASN A 4 -37.30 -29.96 16.06
CA ASN A 4 -35.90 -29.55 16.04
C ASN A 4 -35.51 -29.03 17.43
N THR A 5 -34.53 -29.68 18.03
CA THR A 5 -33.91 -29.29 19.30
C THR A 5 -32.84 -28.22 19.04
N THR A 6 -32.91 -27.13 19.80
CA THR A 6 -32.03 -25.96 19.75
C THR A 6 -30.70 -26.23 20.46
N LYS A 7 -29.57 -25.95 19.79
CA LYS A 7 -28.19 -26.05 20.33
C LYS A 7 -27.51 -24.69 20.58
N ASP A 8 -28.20 -23.58 20.41
CA ASP A 8 -27.55 -22.25 20.35
C ASP A 8 -27.35 -21.52 21.69
N THR A 9 -27.84 -22.05 22.82
CA THR A 9 -27.79 -21.31 24.10
C THR A 9 -26.54 -21.54 24.95
N LYS A 10 -25.67 -22.51 24.65
CA LYS A 10 -24.45 -22.77 25.45
C LYS A 10 -23.21 -21.99 25.01
N LEU A 11 -23.11 -21.61 23.73
CA LEU A 11 -21.92 -20.90 23.24
C LEU A 11 -21.88 -19.44 23.70
N GLN A 12 -23.03 -18.79 23.81
CA GLN A 12 -23.14 -17.40 24.24
C GLN A 12 -22.83 -17.18 25.72
N SER A 13 -23.09 -18.16 26.60
CA SER A 13 -22.76 -18.03 28.03
C SER A 13 -21.26 -18.18 28.30
N PHE A 14 -20.54 -18.96 27.49
CA PHE A 14 -19.11 -19.17 27.66
C PHE A 14 -18.30 -17.93 27.25
N GLY A 15 -18.68 -17.28 26.14
CA GLY A 15 -18.08 -16.02 25.70
C GLY A 15 -18.27 -14.90 26.72
N PHE A 16 -19.45 -14.79 27.33
CA PHE A 16 -19.73 -13.76 28.34
C PHE A 16 -18.95 -13.98 29.65
N SER A 17 -18.80 -15.23 30.11
CA SER A 17 -17.99 -15.54 31.30
C SER A 17 -16.49 -15.30 31.09
N CYS A 18 -15.95 -15.55 29.89
CA CYS A 18 -14.54 -15.24 29.59
C CYS A 18 -14.26 -13.74 29.57
N ILE A 19 -15.18 -12.92 29.03
CA ILE A 19 -15.01 -11.46 28.99
C ILE A 19 -15.08 -10.86 30.41
N MET A 20 -15.95 -11.38 31.28
CA MET A 20 -16.05 -10.92 32.66
C MET A 20 -14.83 -11.32 33.51
N ALA A 21 -14.22 -12.49 33.25
CA ALA A 21 -12.98 -12.91 33.89
C ALA A 21 -11.77 -12.06 33.47
N ILE A 22 -11.74 -11.60 32.20
CA ILE A 22 -10.69 -10.71 31.71
C ILE A 22 -10.83 -9.31 32.30
N MET A 23 -12.04 -8.74 32.42
CA MET A 23 -12.22 -7.44 33.08
C MET A 23 -11.82 -7.43 34.56
N LEU A 24 -12.03 -8.52 35.29
CA LEU A 24 -11.64 -8.63 36.70
C LEU A 24 -10.12 -8.75 36.91
N LEU A 25 -9.36 -9.20 35.90
CA LEU A 25 -7.90 -9.29 35.97
C LEU A 25 -7.20 -7.95 35.70
N PHE A 26 -7.87 -6.97 35.08
CA PHE A 26 -7.29 -5.64 34.79
C PHE A 26 -7.61 -4.56 35.84
N SER A 27 -8.51 -4.81 36.79
CA SER A 27 -8.90 -3.83 37.82
C SER A 27 -7.95 -3.76 39.05
N SER A 28 -6.76 -4.37 38.99
CA SER A 28 -5.83 -4.46 40.14
C SER A 28 -4.46 -3.81 39.91
N PHE A 29 -4.40 -2.76 39.10
CA PHE A 29 -3.25 -1.84 39.07
C PHE A 29 -3.75 -0.42 39.34
N ALA A 30 -3.92 -0.10 40.62
CA ALA A 30 -4.00 1.26 41.09
C ALA A 30 -2.59 1.64 41.56
N ASP A 31 -1.78 2.20 40.68
CA ASP A 31 -0.54 2.87 41.06
C ASP A 31 -0.88 4.22 41.69
N ALA A 32 -0.56 4.35 42.98
CA ALA A 32 -0.60 5.63 43.68
C ALA A 32 0.59 6.49 43.22
N GLN A 33 0.30 7.68 42.74
CA GLN A 33 1.29 8.67 42.33
C GLN A 33 1.91 9.30 43.58
N GLU A 34 3.08 8.82 44.02
CA GLU A 34 3.90 9.54 45.00
C GLU A 34 4.70 10.65 44.29
N THR A 35 4.61 11.85 44.86
CA THR A 35 5.29 13.05 44.37
C THR A 35 6.72 13.03 44.89
N GLU A 36 7.72 13.04 44.02
CA GLU A 36 9.13 13.14 44.43
C GLU A 36 9.38 14.49 45.12
N GLN A 37 9.57 14.47 46.44
CA GLN A 37 10.24 15.54 47.17
C GLN A 37 11.72 15.18 47.31
N GLU A 38 12.59 16.08 46.86
CA GLU A 38 14.03 16.01 47.11
C GLU A 38 14.30 15.97 48.62
N GLN A 39 14.98 14.93 49.10
CA GLN A 39 15.40 14.85 50.50
C GLN A 39 16.93 14.79 50.63
N ASP A 40 17.40 15.79 51.36
CA ASP A 40 18.76 16.06 51.81
C ASP A 40 19.36 14.91 52.66
N SER A 41 20.69 14.87 52.58
CA SER A 41 21.64 13.86 53.01
C SER A 41 21.50 13.31 54.45
N THR A 42 21.78 12.00 54.55
CA THR A 42 22.08 11.18 55.75
C THR A 42 20.91 10.54 56.52
N LYS A 43 20.46 9.36 56.04
CA LYS A 43 20.01 8.25 56.89
C LYS A 43 20.66 6.95 56.42
N THR A 44 21.54 6.39 57.25
CA THR A 44 22.08 5.05 57.08
C THR A 44 20.99 4.03 57.35
N THR A 45 20.30 3.58 56.31
CA THR A 45 19.43 2.39 56.37
C THR A 45 20.24 1.21 55.85
N VAL A 46 20.31 0.15 56.66
CA VAL A 46 20.98 -1.11 56.30
C VAL A 46 20.31 -1.66 55.05
N ALA A 47 21.07 -1.74 53.96
CA ALA A 47 20.65 -2.48 52.79
C ALA A 47 20.57 -3.96 53.17
N PHE A 48 19.36 -4.51 53.29
CA PHE A 48 19.20 -5.95 53.23
C PHE A 48 19.67 -6.38 51.84
N GLY A 49 20.88 -6.94 51.78
CA GLY A 49 21.34 -7.63 50.58
C GLY A 49 20.27 -8.64 50.17
N LYS A 50 19.91 -8.65 48.89
CA LYS A 50 19.02 -9.67 48.34
C LYS A 50 19.59 -11.04 48.70
N ILE A 51 18.90 -11.77 49.57
CA ILE A 51 19.23 -13.15 49.87
C ILE A 51 19.05 -13.93 48.56
N LEU A 52 20.15 -14.28 47.91
CA LEU A 52 20.17 -15.23 46.81
C LEU A 52 19.80 -16.60 47.39
N MET A 53 18.53 -16.96 47.31
CA MET A 53 18.12 -18.31 47.63
C MET A 53 18.67 -19.26 46.56
N PRO A 54 19.26 -20.41 46.94
CA PRO A 54 19.66 -21.43 45.96
C PRO A 54 18.41 -21.88 45.18
N ASN A 55 18.61 -22.19 43.89
CA ASN A 55 17.53 -22.70 43.04
C ASN A 55 16.86 -23.89 43.74
N PRO A 56 15.52 -23.95 43.82
CA PRO A 56 14.84 -25.04 44.51
C PRO A 56 15.21 -26.39 43.88
N ASN A 57 15.39 -27.42 44.71
CA ASN A 57 15.69 -28.78 44.25
C ASN A 57 14.68 -29.25 43.18
N SER A 58 15.19 -29.80 42.07
CA SER A 58 14.40 -30.33 40.95
C SER A 58 13.28 -31.26 41.44
N ILE A 59 12.12 -31.21 40.80
CA ILE A 59 10.98 -32.03 41.20
C ILE A 59 11.30 -33.53 41.17
N VAL A 60 12.23 -33.97 40.32
CA VAL A 60 12.67 -35.37 40.26
C VAL A 60 13.32 -35.83 41.57
N SER A 61 14.07 -34.95 42.23
CA SER A 61 14.75 -35.26 43.51
C SER A 61 13.78 -35.39 44.70
N LYS A 62 12.53 -35.00 44.50
CA LYS A 62 11.49 -34.93 45.53
C LYS A 62 10.60 -36.18 45.56
N TYR A 63 10.54 -36.95 44.48
CA TYR A 63 9.69 -38.13 44.38
C TYR A 63 10.52 -39.42 44.38
N THR A 64 10.06 -40.43 45.11
CA THR A 64 10.64 -41.77 45.11
C THR A 64 9.69 -42.72 44.40
N TYR A 65 10.22 -43.57 43.51
CA TYR A 65 9.43 -44.56 42.78
C TYR A 65 9.20 -45.81 43.64
N ASP A 66 7.94 -46.22 43.79
CA ASP A 66 7.55 -47.49 44.41
C ASP A 66 7.24 -48.54 43.33
N PRO A 67 8.05 -49.59 43.19
CA PRO A 67 7.88 -50.62 42.15
C PRO A 67 6.73 -51.59 42.41
N ILE A 68 6.17 -51.65 43.63
CA ILE A 68 5.05 -52.55 43.96
C ILE A 68 3.72 -51.89 43.59
N LEU A 69 3.60 -50.59 43.86
CA LEU A 69 2.39 -49.82 43.61
C LEU A 69 2.39 -49.14 42.22
N ASP A 70 3.54 -49.12 41.53
CA ASP A 70 3.76 -48.40 40.26
C ASP A 70 3.38 -46.91 40.40
N ARG A 71 3.92 -46.25 41.43
CA ARG A 71 3.61 -44.85 41.76
C ARG A 71 4.85 -44.09 42.19
N TYR A 72 4.83 -42.78 41.98
CA TYR A 72 5.82 -41.84 42.49
C TYR A 72 5.29 -41.14 43.74
N ILE A 73 6.05 -41.20 44.84
CA ILE A 73 5.61 -40.73 46.16
C ILE A 73 6.51 -39.57 46.61
N TYR A 74 5.90 -38.41 46.86
CA TYR A 74 6.54 -37.26 47.52
C TYR A 74 6.48 -37.42 49.04
N THR A 75 7.61 -37.33 49.73
CA THR A 75 7.64 -37.38 51.21
C THR A 75 8.57 -36.30 51.76
N GLU A 76 8.05 -35.45 52.65
CA GLU A 76 8.83 -34.39 53.31
C GLU A 76 8.99 -34.74 54.80
N LYS A 77 10.21 -35.03 55.23
CA LYS A 77 10.55 -35.48 56.59
C LYS A 77 11.35 -34.42 57.33
N ILE A 78 11.00 -34.16 58.59
CA ILE A 78 11.85 -33.44 59.56
C ILE A 78 12.17 -34.41 60.69
N GLY A 79 13.43 -34.86 60.77
CA GLY A 79 13.82 -35.97 61.64
C GLY A 79 13.08 -37.26 61.27
N ASP A 80 12.40 -37.86 62.23
CA ASP A 80 11.63 -39.11 62.05
C ASP A 80 10.14 -38.90 61.75
N PHE A 81 9.68 -37.65 61.62
CA PHE A 81 8.27 -37.32 61.41
C PHE A 81 8.01 -36.80 59.99
N ASN A 82 6.99 -37.36 59.33
CA ASN A 82 6.48 -36.84 58.07
C ASN A 82 5.71 -35.53 58.35
N VAL A 83 6.12 -34.45 57.70
CA VAL A 83 5.59 -33.09 57.92
C VAL A 83 4.28 -32.88 57.15
N ASN A 84 4.02 -33.70 56.12
CA ASN A 84 2.85 -33.56 55.27
C ASN A 84 2.35 -34.92 54.74
N TYR A 85 1.10 -34.96 54.25
CA TYR A 85 0.57 -36.14 53.57
C TYR A 85 1.32 -36.39 52.25
N PRO A 86 1.69 -37.65 51.92
CA PRO A 86 2.44 -37.94 50.72
C PRO A 86 1.58 -37.72 49.47
N LEU A 87 2.13 -36.98 48.50
CA LEU A 87 1.51 -36.83 47.18
C LEU A 87 1.91 -38.05 46.33
N ILE A 88 0.92 -38.80 45.84
CA ILE A 88 1.13 -40.01 45.06
C ILE A 88 0.70 -39.74 43.62
N LEU A 89 1.63 -39.90 42.68
CA LEU A 89 1.39 -39.71 41.26
C LEU A 89 1.49 -41.03 40.50
N THR A 90 0.68 -41.18 39.47
CA THR A 90 0.88 -42.21 38.44
C THR A 90 2.12 -41.88 37.60
N PRO A 91 2.71 -42.87 36.89
CA PRO A 91 3.84 -42.62 35.98
C PRO A 91 3.53 -41.53 34.94
N ASP A 92 2.33 -41.52 34.37
CA ASP A 92 1.91 -40.52 33.37
C ASP A 92 1.81 -39.10 33.97
N GLU A 93 1.25 -38.98 35.17
CA GLU A 93 1.15 -37.70 35.88
C GLU A 93 2.53 -37.17 36.26
N PHE A 94 3.44 -38.04 36.70
CA PHE A 94 4.82 -37.69 36.99
C PHE A 94 5.56 -37.24 35.72
N GLN A 95 5.43 -37.97 34.61
CA GLN A 95 6.02 -37.59 33.32
C GLN A 95 5.53 -36.23 32.85
N LYS A 96 4.22 -35.98 32.93
CA LYS A 96 3.62 -34.68 32.56
C LYS A 96 4.18 -33.54 33.40
N LEU A 97 4.33 -33.77 34.69
CA LEU A 97 4.84 -32.78 35.64
C LEU A 97 6.34 -32.52 35.43
N VAL A 98 7.15 -33.57 35.17
CA VAL A 98 8.55 -33.43 34.76
C VAL A 98 8.68 -32.67 33.44
N LEU A 99 7.81 -32.95 32.47
CA LEU A 99 7.78 -32.24 31.19
C LEU A 99 7.49 -30.76 31.39
N GLN A 100 6.50 -30.41 32.23
CA GLN A 100 6.20 -29.02 32.58
C GLN A 100 7.37 -28.31 33.26
N GLU A 101 8.06 -28.98 34.19
CA GLU A 101 9.27 -28.43 34.82
C GLU A 101 10.36 -28.17 33.77
N LYS A 102 10.64 -29.15 32.90
CA LYS A 102 11.64 -29.01 31.83
C LYS A 102 11.30 -27.89 30.85
N ILE A 103 10.03 -27.74 30.47
CA ILE A 103 9.58 -26.65 29.61
C ILE A 103 9.82 -25.29 30.30
N LYS A 104 9.46 -25.18 31.58
CA LYS A 104 9.66 -23.96 32.36
C LYS A 104 11.15 -23.64 32.52
N GLU A 105 11.97 -24.65 32.79
CA GLU A 105 13.42 -24.52 32.92
C GLU A 105 14.05 -24.10 31.58
N TYR A 106 13.61 -24.70 30.48
CA TYR A 106 14.01 -24.33 29.12
C TYR A 106 13.72 -22.85 28.86
N TYR A 107 12.46 -22.40 29.00
CA TYR A 107 12.12 -20.98 28.76
C TYR A 107 12.86 -20.02 29.70
N LYS A 108 13.07 -20.40 30.96
CA LYS A 108 13.87 -19.62 31.91
C LYS A 108 15.32 -19.50 31.44
N ARG A 109 15.92 -20.60 30.99
CA ARG A 109 17.29 -20.62 30.47
C ARG A 109 17.42 -19.78 29.20
N MET A 110 16.45 -19.88 28.29
CA MET A 110 16.39 -19.07 27.06
C MET A 110 16.28 -17.57 27.37
N ALA A 111 15.40 -17.19 28.30
CA ALA A 111 15.24 -15.80 28.73
C ALA A 111 16.49 -15.24 29.43
N ASP A 112 17.11 -16.04 30.32
CA ASP A 112 18.34 -15.69 31.00
C ASP A 112 19.52 -15.55 30.01
N ALA A 113 19.61 -16.43 29.01
CA ALA A 113 20.64 -16.41 27.97
C ALA A 113 20.48 -15.20 27.03
N ALA A 114 19.23 -14.88 26.64
CA ALA A 114 18.92 -13.69 25.84
C ALA A 114 19.24 -12.38 26.60
N ALA A 115 19.04 -12.35 27.92
CA ALA A 115 19.34 -11.17 28.74
C ALA A 115 20.85 -10.96 28.97
N GLY A 116 21.68 -11.99 28.82
CA GLY A 116 23.15 -11.90 28.91
C GLY A 116 23.72 -11.64 30.31
N GLN A 117 22.92 -11.77 31.38
CA GLN A 117 23.25 -11.29 32.73
C GLN A 117 23.96 -12.30 33.66
N LYS A 118 24.32 -13.51 33.19
CA LYS A 118 24.94 -14.59 34.01
C LYS A 118 26.27 -15.08 33.42
N GLU A 119 27.24 -15.47 34.27
CA GLU A 119 28.46 -16.17 33.85
C GLU A 119 28.10 -17.46 33.06
N GLY A 120 28.62 -17.61 31.85
CA GLY A 120 28.30 -18.73 30.93
C GLY A 120 27.28 -18.40 29.81
N SER A 121 26.76 -17.17 29.77
CA SER A 121 25.75 -16.74 28.79
C SER A 121 26.16 -16.85 27.31
N GLU A 122 27.46 -16.82 26.99
CA GLU A 122 27.95 -16.94 25.60
C GLU A 122 27.76 -18.34 25.00
N GLU A 123 27.89 -19.41 25.79
CA GLU A 123 27.63 -20.78 25.33
C GLU A 123 26.12 -21.07 25.28
N ASP A 124 25.36 -20.55 26.25
CA ASP A 124 23.90 -20.67 26.27
C ASP A 124 23.22 -19.86 25.15
N GLN A 125 23.79 -18.71 24.75
CA GLN A 125 23.34 -17.95 23.57
C GLN A 125 23.53 -18.73 22.27
N LYS A 126 24.60 -19.52 22.13
CA LYS A 126 24.82 -20.38 20.96
C LYS A 126 23.86 -21.57 20.91
N ASN A 127 23.39 -22.04 22.07
CA ASN A 127 22.44 -23.15 22.19
C ASN A 127 20.95 -22.74 22.09
N LEU A 128 20.64 -21.47 21.80
CA LEU A 128 19.25 -21.00 21.60
C LEU A 128 18.57 -21.66 20.38
N LEU A 129 19.36 -22.19 19.43
CA LEU A 129 18.89 -22.89 18.24
C LEU A 129 19.49 -24.30 18.21
N PRO A 130 18.95 -25.27 18.98
CA PRO A 130 19.51 -26.60 19.05
C PRO A 130 19.40 -27.32 17.71
N GLU A 131 20.47 -28.01 17.32
CA GLU A 131 20.41 -29.01 16.25
C GLU A 131 19.53 -30.18 16.73
N PHE A 132 18.49 -30.51 15.96
CA PHE A 132 17.61 -31.62 16.30
C PHE A 132 18.17 -32.92 15.73
N TYR A 133 18.22 -33.97 16.55
CA TYR A 133 18.66 -35.30 16.15
C TYR A 133 17.46 -36.24 16.11
N VAL A 134 17.29 -36.96 15.01
CA VAL A 134 16.20 -37.93 14.82
C VAL A 134 16.76 -39.35 14.86
N ASP A 135 16.42 -40.11 15.91
CA ASP A 135 16.85 -41.51 16.06
C ASP A 135 15.94 -42.44 15.23
N SER A 136 16.23 -42.54 13.92
CA SER A 136 15.50 -43.43 13.00
C SER A 136 16.38 -43.84 11.81
N GLY A 137 16.59 -45.14 11.63
CA GLY A 137 17.38 -45.67 10.51
C GLY A 137 16.76 -45.39 9.13
N LEU A 138 15.43 -45.28 9.04
CA LEU A 138 14.75 -44.87 7.81
C LEU A 138 15.03 -43.40 7.47
N PHE A 139 15.07 -42.53 8.49
CA PHE A 139 15.35 -41.12 8.33
C PHE A 139 16.78 -40.90 7.81
N GLU A 140 17.75 -41.56 8.45
CA GLU A 140 19.15 -41.50 8.03
C GLU A 140 19.35 -42.01 6.60
N THR A 141 18.66 -43.08 6.21
CA THR A 141 18.73 -43.66 4.86
C THR A 141 18.21 -42.71 3.79
N ILE A 142 17.12 -41.97 4.06
CA ILE A 142 16.52 -41.04 3.09
C ILE A 142 17.32 -39.74 3.03
N PHE A 143 17.65 -39.16 4.19
CA PHE A 143 18.23 -37.81 4.27
C PHE A 143 19.77 -37.79 4.32
N GLY A 144 20.42 -38.94 4.43
CA GLY A 144 21.89 -39.04 4.47
C GLY A 144 22.50 -38.45 5.74
N GLY A 145 21.75 -38.49 6.84
CA GLY A 145 22.12 -37.98 8.16
C GLY A 145 20.92 -37.92 9.09
N ASN A 146 21.17 -37.86 10.40
CA ASN A 146 20.13 -37.78 11.45
C ASN A 146 19.93 -36.36 12.00
N THR A 147 20.66 -35.38 11.48
CA THR A 147 20.65 -33.99 11.96
C THR A 147 19.66 -33.13 11.18
N ILE A 148 18.97 -32.25 11.89
CA ILE A 148 18.16 -31.18 11.33
C ILE A 148 18.72 -29.87 11.88
N ASN A 149 19.30 -29.07 10.99
CA ASN A 149 19.84 -27.76 11.29
C ASN A 149 18.94 -26.70 10.63
N VAL A 150 18.42 -25.78 11.42
CA VAL A 150 17.53 -24.72 10.93
C VAL A 150 18.08 -23.38 11.41
N VAL A 151 18.43 -22.53 10.45
CA VAL A 151 18.98 -21.19 10.69
C VAL A 151 17.97 -20.15 10.20
N PRO A 152 17.06 -19.67 11.07
CA PRO A 152 16.22 -18.51 10.77
C PRO A 152 17.04 -17.23 10.93
N GLN A 153 16.82 -16.27 10.03
CA GLN A 153 17.43 -14.94 10.04
C GLN A 153 16.37 -13.91 9.68
N GLY A 154 16.46 -12.72 10.26
CA GLY A 154 15.55 -11.60 9.97
C GLY A 154 14.79 -11.13 11.20
N SER A 155 13.70 -10.39 10.97
CA SER A 155 12.89 -9.76 12.01
C SER A 155 11.40 -10.01 11.78
N VAL A 156 10.66 -9.98 12.89
CA VAL A 156 9.21 -9.95 12.90
C VAL A 156 8.80 -8.80 13.78
N GLU A 157 8.16 -7.81 13.19
CA GLU A 157 7.61 -6.64 13.87
C GLU A 157 6.09 -6.74 13.85
N VAL A 158 5.49 -6.36 14.97
CA VAL A 158 4.04 -6.42 15.16
C VAL A 158 3.61 -5.12 15.83
N ASP A 159 2.88 -4.29 15.08
CA ASP A 159 2.33 -3.03 15.55
C ASP A 159 0.86 -3.22 15.90
N LEU A 160 0.52 -2.94 17.15
CA LEU A 160 -0.81 -3.07 17.70
C LEU A 160 -1.30 -1.69 18.13
N GLY A 161 -2.32 -1.19 17.45
CA GLY A 161 -2.87 0.14 17.64
C GLY A 161 -4.38 0.13 17.83
N ILE A 162 -4.88 1.23 18.36
CA ILE A 162 -6.31 1.53 18.37
C ILE A 162 -6.47 2.89 17.72
N LEU A 163 -7.17 2.92 16.58
CA LEU A 163 -7.51 4.13 15.89
C LEU A 163 -8.93 4.56 16.29
N TYR A 164 -9.02 5.62 17.09
CA TYR A 164 -10.28 6.32 17.34
C TYR A 164 -10.33 7.60 16.53
N SER A 165 -11.34 7.75 15.68
CA SER A 165 -11.59 8.98 14.93
C SER A 165 -13.02 9.46 15.15
N ARG A 166 -13.18 10.78 15.28
CA ARG A 166 -14.48 11.41 15.40
C ARG A 166 -14.56 12.59 14.43
N GLN A 167 -15.62 12.62 13.63
CA GLN A 167 -15.94 13.71 12.72
C GLN A 167 -17.28 14.32 13.13
N ASP A 168 -17.27 15.60 13.48
CA ASP A 168 -18.50 16.34 13.81
C ASP A 168 -19.20 16.87 12.54
N ASN A 169 -19.22 16.07 11.48
CA ASN A 169 -19.96 16.40 10.26
C ASN A 169 -21.47 16.15 10.50
N PRO A 170 -22.32 17.18 10.45
CA PRO A 170 -23.74 17.04 10.71
C PRO A 170 -24.46 16.19 9.65
N ALA A 171 -23.93 16.10 8.43
CA ALA A 171 -24.46 15.25 7.37
C ALA A 171 -24.26 13.75 7.66
N LEU A 172 -23.29 13.39 8.51
CA LEU A 172 -23.13 12.03 9.00
C LEU A 172 -24.12 11.76 10.14
N SER A 173 -24.70 10.56 10.13
CA SER A 173 -25.53 10.09 11.24
C SER A 173 -24.70 10.04 12.53
N PRO A 174 -25.29 10.31 13.71
CA PRO A 174 -24.54 10.29 14.97
C PRO A 174 -23.76 9.00 15.23
N ARG A 175 -24.24 7.85 14.72
CA ARG A 175 -23.55 6.57 14.81
C ARG A 175 -22.30 6.50 13.94
N ASN A 176 -22.30 7.15 12.79
CA ASN A 176 -21.19 7.17 11.84
C ASN A 176 -20.22 8.34 12.08
N ARG A 177 -20.45 9.16 13.11
CA ARG A 177 -19.55 10.27 13.49
C ARG A 177 -18.34 9.80 14.28
N SER A 178 -18.39 8.63 14.92
CA SER A 178 -17.25 8.04 15.62
C SER A 178 -16.94 6.66 15.05
N ASN A 179 -15.67 6.43 14.72
CA ASN A 179 -15.17 5.13 14.31
C ASN A 179 -14.07 4.69 15.30
N PHE A 180 -14.15 3.43 15.72
CA PHE A 180 -13.15 2.78 16.56
C PHE A 180 -12.67 1.54 15.81
N THR A 181 -11.41 1.55 15.42
CA THR A 181 -10.80 0.48 14.61
C THR A 181 -9.58 -0.03 15.35
N PHE A 182 -9.52 -1.36 15.50
CA PHE A 182 -8.29 -2.02 15.94
C PHE A 182 -7.34 -2.06 14.75
N ASP A 183 -6.16 -1.50 14.94
CA ASP A 183 -5.11 -1.43 13.94
C ASP A 183 -4.06 -2.49 14.25
N PHE A 184 -3.74 -3.30 13.26
CA PHE A 184 -2.83 -4.42 13.41
C PHE A 184 -2.01 -4.57 12.15
N ASP A 185 -0.74 -4.20 12.27
CA ASP A 185 0.22 -4.28 11.19
C ASP A 185 1.31 -5.29 11.56
N GLN A 186 1.66 -6.15 10.61
CA GLN A 186 2.70 -7.16 10.77
C GLN A 186 3.74 -6.95 9.68
N ARG A 187 4.98 -6.76 10.09
CA ARG A 187 6.12 -6.64 9.18
C ARG A 187 7.05 -7.81 9.43
N ILE A 188 6.98 -8.81 8.55
CA ILE A 188 7.77 -10.02 8.61
C ILE A 188 8.83 -9.92 7.52
N SER A 189 10.10 -9.96 7.91
CA SER A 189 11.23 -10.14 7.00
C SER A 189 12.03 -11.34 7.49
N LEU A 190 11.78 -12.51 6.90
CA LEU A 190 12.33 -13.79 7.36
C LEU A 190 13.05 -14.50 6.22
N SER A 191 14.29 -14.91 6.49
CA SER A 191 15.10 -15.81 5.66
C SER A 191 15.42 -17.06 6.46
N LEU A 192 14.97 -18.22 5.98
CA LEU A 192 15.12 -19.51 6.64
C LEU A 192 15.97 -20.44 5.77
N LEU A 193 17.06 -20.96 6.34
CA LEU A 193 17.84 -22.04 5.75
C LEU A 193 17.76 -23.28 6.66
N GLY A 194 17.03 -24.30 6.21
CA GLY A 194 16.95 -25.60 6.84
C GLY A 194 17.77 -26.65 6.08
N LYS A 195 18.57 -27.45 6.77
CA LYS A 195 19.24 -28.64 6.23
C LYS A 195 18.84 -29.86 7.05
N VAL A 196 18.35 -30.88 6.37
CA VAL A 196 17.96 -32.16 6.97
C VAL A 196 18.91 -33.21 6.38
N GLY A 197 19.81 -33.71 7.23
CA GLY A 197 20.93 -34.53 6.84
C GLY A 197 21.81 -33.84 5.79
N THR A 198 22.21 -34.60 4.76
CA THR A 198 23.03 -34.11 3.64
C THR A 198 22.22 -33.93 2.36
N ARG A 199 21.00 -34.46 2.29
CA ARG A 199 20.24 -34.61 1.05
C ARG A 199 19.05 -33.68 0.91
N LEU A 200 18.52 -33.09 1.99
CA LEU A 200 17.37 -32.18 1.91
C LEU A 200 17.75 -30.79 2.42
N GLN A 201 17.53 -29.78 1.58
CA GLN A 201 17.68 -28.37 1.91
C GLN A 201 16.36 -27.63 1.69
N VAL A 202 16.01 -26.78 2.64
CA VAL A 202 14.84 -25.90 2.58
C VAL A 202 15.34 -24.47 2.65
N THR A 203 14.94 -23.66 1.68
CA THR A 203 15.21 -22.23 1.65
C THR A 203 13.88 -21.51 1.55
N ALA A 204 13.55 -20.68 2.54
CA ALA A 204 12.33 -19.90 2.56
C ALA A 204 12.65 -18.44 2.88
N ASN A 205 12.40 -17.55 1.92
CA ASN A 205 12.47 -16.11 2.08
C ASN A 205 11.05 -15.56 2.01
N TYR A 206 10.62 -14.89 3.07
CA TYR A 206 9.29 -14.32 3.18
C TYR A 206 9.39 -12.90 3.70
N ASP A 207 8.93 -11.97 2.88
CA ASP A 207 8.90 -10.55 3.19
C ASP A 207 7.51 -9.99 2.88
N THR A 208 6.84 -9.45 3.90
CA THR A 208 5.50 -8.86 3.78
C THR A 208 5.51 -7.49 3.10
N GLU A 209 6.66 -6.82 3.06
CA GLU A 209 6.84 -5.49 2.44
C GLU A 209 7.53 -5.56 1.07
N ALA A 210 7.78 -6.78 0.55
CA ALA A 210 8.39 -6.95 -0.77
C ALA A 210 7.56 -6.27 -1.88
N THR A 211 8.23 -5.45 -2.69
CA THR A 211 7.62 -4.76 -3.84
C THR A 211 7.28 -5.74 -4.97
N PHE A 212 7.97 -6.88 -5.03
CA PHE A 212 7.78 -7.88 -6.08
C PHE A 212 7.61 -9.29 -5.52
N ASP A 213 6.58 -10.00 -6.00
CA ASP A 213 6.24 -11.37 -5.55
C ASP A 213 7.38 -12.38 -5.77
N PHE A 214 8.24 -12.19 -6.79
CA PHE A 214 9.37 -13.10 -7.03
C PHE A 214 10.44 -13.07 -5.93
N GLN A 215 10.41 -12.09 -5.03
CA GLN A 215 11.32 -12.01 -3.88
C GLN A 215 10.92 -13.00 -2.78
N GLN A 216 9.65 -13.39 -2.73
CA GLN A 216 9.15 -14.42 -1.83
C GLN A 216 9.45 -15.78 -2.44
N VAL A 217 10.44 -16.47 -1.86
CA VAL A 217 10.94 -17.74 -2.39
C VAL A 217 10.70 -18.81 -1.35
N VAL A 218 9.96 -19.85 -1.70
CA VAL A 218 9.92 -21.11 -0.94
C VAL A 218 10.46 -22.19 -1.85
N LYS A 219 11.60 -22.77 -1.48
CA LYS A 219 12.27 -23.80 -2.27
C LYS A 219 12.70 -24.95 -1.39
N LEU A 220 12.29 -26.15 -1.75
CA LEU A 220 12.72 -27.39 -1.15
C LEU A 220 13.55 -28.17 -2.19
N GLU A 221 14.79 -28.47 -1.86
CA GLU A 221 15.74 -29.18 -2.71
C GLU A 221 16.13 -30.52 -2.09
N TYR A 222 15.83 -31.61 -2.78
CA TYR A 222 16.32 -32.94 -2.45
C TYR A 222 17.38 -33.37 -3.46
N THR A 223 18.60 -33.57 -2.97
CA THR A 223 19.77 -34.02 -3.74
C THR A 223 20.23 -35.37 -3.19
N PRO A 224 19.84 -36.49 -3.83
CA PRO A 224 20.29 -37.82 -3.43
C PRO A 224 21.76 -38.06 -3.81
N THR A 225 22.24 -39.29 -3.61
CA THR A 225 23.64 -39.66 -3.87
C THR A 225 23.96 -39.74 -5.36
N GLU A 226 25.25 -39.64 -5.72
CA GLU A 226 25.69 -39.61 -7.12
C GLU A 226 25.39 -40.90 -7.91
N ASP A 227 25.09 -42.01 -7.25
CA ASP A 227 24.75 -43.28 -7.93
C ASP A 227 23.27 -43.37 -8.31
N ASP A 228 22.43 -42.41 -7.88
CA ASP A 228 20.99 -42.44 -8.11
C ASP A 228 20.60 -41.95 -9.52
N ILE A 229 19.51 -42.52 -10.07
CA ILE A 229 18.92 -42.04 -11.33
C ILE A 229 18.36 -40.63 -11.12
N ILE A 230 17.69 -40.40 -9.98
CA ILE A 230 17.22 -39.08 -9.58
C ILE A 230 18.44 -38.27 -9.17
N ARG A 231 18.63 -37.09 -9.76
CA ARG A 231 19.74 -36.18 -9.44
C ARG A 231 19.31 -35.03 -8.57
N LYS A 232 18.10 -34.52 -8.80
CA LYS A 232 17.55 -33.42 -8.02
C LYS A 232 16.03 -33.43 -8.09
N ILE A 233 15.38 -33.18 -6.97
CA ILE A 233 13.96 -32.82 -6.91
C ILE A 233 13.87 -31.45 -6.26
N GLU A 234 13.24 -30.50 -6.94
CA GLU A 234 12.99 -29.16 -6.43
C GLU A 234 11.47 -28.94 -6.34
N VAL A 235 10.99 -28.38 -5.24
CA VAL A 235 9.57 -28.05 -5.03
C VAL A 235 9.45 -26.59 -4.57
N GLY A 236 8.50 -25.85 -5.15
CA GLY A 236 8.27 -24.44 -4.91
C GLY A 236 8.84 -23.58 -6.05
N ASN A 237 9.61 -22.53 -5.73
CA ASN A 237 10.20 -21.65 -6.74
C ASN A 237 11.31 -22.38 -7.52
N VAL A 238 11.07 -22.66 -8.79
CA VAL A 238 11.97 -23.38 -9.69
C VAL A 238 12.25 -22.57 -10.96
N ASN A 239 13.38 -22.86 -11.59
CA ASN A 239 13.80 -22.25 -12.85
C ASN A 239 14.19 -23.33 -13.85
N MET A 240 13.84 -23.12 -15.12
CA MET A 240 14.20 -24.01 -16.23
C MET A 240 14.94 -23.24 -17.32
N PRO A 241 16.21 -22.81 -17.09
CA PRO A 241 16.98 -22.18 -18.13
C PRO A 241 17.26 -23.19 -19.26
N LEU A 242 17.07 -22.76 -20.51
CA LEU A 242 17.35 -23.53 -21.70
C LEU A 242 18.44 -22.84 -22.54
N ASN A 243 19.38 -23.61 -23.07
CA ASN A 243 20.45 -23.12 -23.95
C ASN A 243 20.00 -23.08 -25.41
N SER A 244 18.80 -22.54 -25.69
CA SER A 244 18.24 -22.42 -27.03
C SER A 244 17.80 -20.98 -27.30
N SER A 245 18.06 -20.48 -28.50
CA SER A 245 17.59 -19.15 -28.93
C SER A 245 16.15 -19.15 -29.41
N LEU A 246 15.64 -20.31 -29.87
CA LEU A 246 14.28 -20.45 -30.41
C LEU A 246 13.23 -20.65 -29.31
N ILE A 247 13.62 -21.29 -28.21
CA ILE A 247 12.74 -21.58 -27.07
C ILE A 247 13.46 -21.08 -25.83
N THR A 248 12.99 -19.94 -25.32
CA THR A 248 13.44 -19.40 -24.03
C THR A 248 12.85 -20.23 -22.91
N GLY A 249 13.72 -20.71 -22.02
CA GLY A 249 13.30 -21.42 -20.82
C GLY A 249 12.49 -20.53 -19.88
N ALA A 250 11.44 -21.07 -19.25
CA ALA A 250 10.63 -20.31 -18.31
C ALA A 250 11.37 -20.09 -16.98
N GLN A 251 11.20 -18.89 -16.44
CA GLN A 251 11.80 -18.44 -15.17
C GLN A 251 10.71 -18.01 -14.21
N SER A 252 11.00 -18.07 -12.90
CA SER A 252 10.05 -17.73 -11.83
C SER A 252 8.79 -18.60 -11.89
N LEU A 253 9.00 -19.91 -11.80
CA LEU A 253 7.94 -20.91 -11.79
C LEU A 253 7.67 -21.36 -10.36
N PHE A 254 6.41 -21.61 -10.01
CA PHE A 254 6.06 -22.27 -8.74
C PHE A 254 5.51 -23.67 -9.03
N GLY A 255 6.24 -24.71 -8.61
CA GLY A 255 5.85 -26.09 -8.88
C GLY A 255 6.90 -27.12 -8.53
N VAL A 256 6.90 -28.23 -9.26
CA VAL A 256 7.82 -29.36 -9.04
C VAL A 256 8.75 -29.49 -10.24
N LYS A 257 10.05 -29.56 -9.98
CA LYS A 257 11.08 -29.87 -10.96
C LYS A 257 11.83 -31.13 -10.55
N THR A 258 12.10 -32.00 -11.52
CA THR A 258 12.85 -33.24 -11.29
C THR A 258 13.89 -33.42 -12.38
N GLU A 259 15.12 -33.70 -11.97
CA GLU A 259 16.24 -34.02 -12.85
C GLU A 259 16.58 -35.50 -12.72
N LEU A 260 16.54 -36.22 -13.84
CA LEU A 260 16.86 -37.65 -13.96
C LEU A 260 18.06 -37.82 -14.88
N GLN A 261 18.97 -38.73 -14.54
CA GLN A 261 20.16 -39.05 -15.34
C GLN A 261 20.19 -40.55 -15.67
N PHE A 262 20.09 -40.87 -16.96
CA PHE A 262 20.22 -42.22 -17.50
C PHE A 262 21.53 -42.33 -18.28
N GLY A 263 22.61 -42.71 -17.60
CA GLY A 263 23.95 -42.74 -18.18
C GLY A 263 24.42 -41.34 -18.60
N LYS A 264 24.47 -41.07 -19.91
CA LYS A 264 24.81 -39.74 -20.47
C LYS A 264 23.59 -38.87 -20.79
N THR A 265 22.38 -39.41 -20.68
CA THR A 265 21.14 -38.71 -21.01
C THR A 265 20.56 -38.05 -19.75
N ARG A 266 20.43 -36.72 -19.76
CA ARG A 266 19.78 -35.95 -18.70
C ARG A 266 18.37 -35.56 -19.12
N VAL A 267 17.39 -35.91 -18.31
CA VAL A 267 15.98 -35.55 -18.50
C VAL A 267 15.57 -34.63 -17.36
N THR A 268 15.20 -33.39 -17.68
CA THR A 268 14.65 -32.44 -16.72
C THR A 268 13.17 -32.25 -17.02
N ALA A 269 12.32 -32.57 -16.05
CA ALA A 269 10.87 -32.38 -16.12
C ALA A 269 10.45 -31.28 -15.14
N VAL A 270 9.56 -30.39 -15.58
CA VAL A 270 9.00 -29.30 -14.75
C VAL A 270 7.49 -29.27 -14.93
N PHE A 271 6.77 -29.29 -13.82
CA PHE A 271 5.33 -29.10 -13.76
C PHE A 271 5.05 -27.97 -12.77
N SER A 272 4.59 -26.83 -13.29
CA SER A 272 4.54 -25.59 -12.51
C SER A 272 3.55 -24.59 -13.08
N GLU A 273 3.13 -23.68 -12.21
CA GLU A 273 2.47 -22.45 -12.59
C GLU A 273 3.52 -21.37 -12.87
N GLN A 274 3.38 -20.65 -13.98
CA GLN A 274 4.28 -19.56 -14.36
C GLN A 274 3.80 -18.27 -13.72
N GLN A 275 4.62 -17.64 -12.88
CA GLN A 275 4.30 -16.39 -12.19
C GLN A 275 4.86 -15.14 -12.89
N SER A 276 5.44 -15.28 -14.08
CA SER A 276 6.08 -14.18 -14.82
C SER A 276 5.50 -14.00 -16.22
N GLN A 277 5.46 -12.74 -16.69
CA GLN A 277 5.11 -12.41 -18.07
C GLN A 277 6.36 -11.90 -18.81
N SER A 278 6.62 -12.45 -19.99
CA SER A 278 7.69 -11.93 -20.85
C SER A 278 7.23 -10.63 -21.51
N LYS A 279 8.01 -9.56 -21.35
CA LYS A 279 7.83 -8.30 -22.08
C LYS A 279 9.07 -8.04 -22.91
N SER A 280 8.89 -7.94 -24.24
CA SER A 280 9.96 -7.52 -25.15
C SER A 280 9.88 -6.01 -25.34
N VAL A 281 11.02 -5.34 -25.26
CA VAL A 281 11.14 -3.91 -25.52
C VAL A 281 12.18 -3.72 -26.61
N THR A 282 11.77 -3.12 -27.73
CA THR A 282 12.70 -2.80 -28.83
C THR A 282 13.32 -1.43 -28.55
N ALA A 283 14.61 -1.42 -28.25
CA ALA A 283 15.38 -0.19 -28.11
C ALA A 283 16.21 0.05 -29.37
N GLN A 284 16.13 1.24 -29.94
CA GLN A 284 16.93 1.64 -31.11
C GLN A 284 17.54 3.03 -30.84
N GLY A 285 18.82 3.21 -31.12
CA GLY A 285 19.48 4.52 -31.03
C GLY A 285 19.63 5.10 -29.61
N GLY A 286 19.54 4.28 -28.56
CA GLY A 286 19.72 4.70 -27.16
C GLY A 286 18.43 5.07 -26.42
N GLY A 287 17.25 4.85 -27.04
CA GLY A 287 15.95 5.01 -26.40
C GLY A 287 15.03 3.83 -26.63
N THR A 288 13.98 3.74 -25.82
CA THR A 288 12.86 2.80 -26.01
C THR A 288 11.91 3.39 -27.05
N ILE A 289 11.56 2.62 -28.08
CA ILE A 289 10.52 3.00 -29.04
C ILE A 289 9.18 2.49 -28.51
N GLU A 290 8.20 3.38 -28.40
CA GLU A 290 6.80 3.04 -28.16
C GLU A 290 6.00 3.48 -29.40
N GLU A 291 5.41 2.51 -30.09
CA GLU A 291 4.53 2.77 -31.23
C GLU A 291 3.17 3.24 -30.72
N PHE A 292 2.64 4.31 -31.30
CA PHE A 292 1.30 4.81 -31.02
C PHE A 292 0.44 4.74 -32.30
N GLU A 293 -0.85 4.49 -32.11
CA GLU A 293 -1.86 4.53 -33.16
C GLU A 293 -3.09 5.23 -32.59
N PHE A 294 -3.68 6.15 -33.36
CA PHE A 294 -4.96 6.76 -33.03
C PHE A 294 -5.74 7.03 -34.31
N PHE A 295 -7.06 7.02 -34.23
CA PHE A 295 -7.90 7.34 -35.38
C PHE A 295 -8.04 8.85 -35.54
N ALA A 296 -8.26 9.32 -36.77
CA ALA A 296 -8.49 10.75 -37.02
C ALA A 296 -9.71 11.34 -36.27
N ARG A 297 -10.66 10.49 -35.85
CA ARG A 297 -11.79 10.89 -35.02
C ARG A 297 -11.43 11.06 -33.53
N ASP A 298 -10.33 10.45 -33.08
CA ASP A 298 -9.87 10.50 -31.69
C ASP A 298 -9.01 11.76 -31.49
N TYR A 299 -9.42 12.88 -32.10
CA TYR A 299 -8.78 14.16 -31.93
C TYR A 299 -9.08 14.71 -30.53
N ASP A 300 -8.28 15.69 -30.11
CA ASP A 300 -8.40 16.28 -28.80
C ASP A 300 -9.59 17.26 -28.74
N GLU A 301 -10.70 16.82 -28.18
CA GLU A 301 -11.94 17.60 -28.12
C GLU A 301 -11.91 18.67 -27.02
N ASN A 302 -12.43 19.88 -27.32
CA ASN A 302 -12.57 20.98 -26.35
C ASN A 302 -11.26 21.43 -25.66
N ARG A 303 -10.11 21.16 -26.28
CA ARG A 303 -8.79 21.54 -25.76
C ARG A 303 -8.14 22.70 -26.52
N HIS A 304 -8.42 22.79 -27.82
CA HIS A 304 -7.81 23.78 -28.71
C HIS A 304 -8.87 24.79 -29.19
N PHE A 305 -8.59 26.07 -29.00
CA PHE A 305 -9.53 27.15 -29.35
C PHE A 305 -8.82 28.25 -30.13
N PHE A 306 -9.40 28.67 -31.25
CA PHE A 306 -9.00 29.91 -31.92
C PHE A 306 -9.44 31.12 -31.11
N LEU A 307 -8.68 32.21 -31.18
CA LEU A 307 -8.99 33.45 -30.46
C LEU A 307 -10.13 34.25 -31.10
N ALA A 308 -10.35 34.08 -32.40
CA ALA A 308 -11.38 34.75 -33.20
C ALA A 308 -11.62 33.95 -34.49
N HIS A 309 -12.74 34.19 -35.18
CA HIS A 309 -13.05 33.55 -36.45
C HIS A 309 -12.00 33.84 -37.52
N HIS A 310 -11.44 35.06 -37.54
CA HIS A 310 -10.36 35.42 -38.46
C HIS A 310 -9.19 34.41 -38.45
N PHE A 311 -8.74 34.00 -37.26
CA PHE A 311 -7.63 33.05 -37.13
C PHE A 311 -8.01 31.65 -37.61
N ARG A 312 -9.26 31.24 -37.38
CA ARG A 312 -9.81 29.97 -37.88
C ARG A 312 -9.86 29.95 -39.40
N ASP A 313 -10.40 31.00 -40.01
CA ASP A 313 -10.67 31.06 -41.45
C ASP A 313 -9.37 31.20 -42.26
N THR A 314 -8.37 31.88 -41.70
CA THR A 314 -7.05 32.07 -42.33
C THR A 314 -6.02 30.98 -42.00
N TYR A 315 -6.31 30.07 -41.07
CA TYR A 315 -5.37 29.06 -40.56
C TYR A 315 -4.73 28.22 -41.69
N ASN A 316 -5.57 27.66 -42.56
CA ASN A 316 -5.14 26.79 -43.65
C ASN A 316 -4.33 27.55 -44.70
N GLU A 317 -4.68 28.81 -44.97
CA GLU A 317 -3.96 29.65 -45.92
C GLU A 317 -2.59 30.06 -45.38
N SER A 318 -2.52 30.41 -44.10
CA SER A 318 -1.30 30.81 -43.40
C SER A 318 -0.24 29.69 -43.39
N LEU A 319 -0.67 28.42 -43.42
CA LEU A 319 0.21 27.24 -43.38
C LEU A 319 0.56 26.63 -44.75
N ARG A 320 0.12 27.20 -45.87
CA ARG A 320 0.36 26.64 -47.22
C ARG A 320 1.84 26.44 -47.56
N GLN A 321 2.73 27.26 -46.99
CA GLN A 321 4.17 27.26 -47.26
C GLN A 321 4.99 26.89 -46.02
N TYR A 322 4.45 26.02 -45.16
CA TYR A 322 5.13 25.51 -43.97
C TYR A 322 6.57 25.06 -44.31
N PRO A 323 7.62 25.44 -43.54
CA PRO A 323 7.57 26.06 -42.20
C PRO A 323 7.36 27.58 -42.12
N TRP A 324 7.28 28.30 -43.25
CA TRP A 324 7.04 29.75 -43.22
C TRP A 324 5.53 30.02 -43.03
N ILE A 325 5.19 30.76 -41.98
CA ILE A 325 3.80 31.09 -41.61
C ILE A 325 3.44 32.47 -42.19
N ASN A 326 2.41 32.52 -43.03
CA ASN A 326 1.93 33.76 -43.66
C ASN A 326 0.69 34.30 -42.94
N ASN A 327 0.87 34.88 -41.76
CA ASN A 327 -0.21 35.44 -40.95
C ASN A 327 -0.43 36.95 -41.17
N GLN A 328 0.00 37.47 -42.33
CA GLN A 328 -0.12 38.89 -42.70
C GLN A 328 0.56 39.87 -41.73
N GLY A 329 1.52 39.41 -40.92
CA GLY A 329 2.25 40.25 -39.96
C GLY A 329 1.54 40.46 -38.62
N LEU A 330 0.50 39.66 -38.33
CA LEU A 330 -0.14 39.63 -37.02
C LEU A 330 0.80 39.06 -35.95
N GLN A 331 0.78 39.63 -34.76
CA GLN A 331 1.44 39.04 -33.60
C GLN A 331 0.63 39.32 -32.35
N ILE A 332 0.30 38.26 -31.62
CA ILE A 332 -0.43 38.37 -30.36
C ILE A 332 0.55 38.66 -29.24
N THR A 333 0.38 39.82 -28.60
CA THR A 333 1.28 40.28 -27.54
C THR A 333 0.81 39.88 -26.13
N ARG A 334 -0.49 39.66 -25.95
CA ARG A 334 -1.08 39.30 -24.65
C ARG A 334 -2.41 38.59 -24.81
N VAL A 335 -2.62 37.53 -24.04
CA VAL A 335 -3.90 36.85 -23.89
C VAL A 335 -4.23 36.68 -22.41
N GLU A 336 -5.51 36.83 -22.07
CA GLU A 336 -6.03 36.45 -20.76
C GLU A 336 -7.19 35.47 -20.98
N VAL A 337 -7.04 34.26 -20.43
CA VAL A 337 -8.09 33.23 -20.49
C VAL A 337 -8.72 33.11 -19.11
N TRP A 338 -10.05 33.07 -19.08
CA TRP A 338 -10.85 33.00 -17.87
C TRP A 338 -11.76 31.78 -17.93
N VAL A 339 -11.82 31.01 -16.83
CA VAL A 339 -12.65 29.80 -16.75
C VAL A 339 -13.48 29.78 -15.47
N THR A 340 -14.52 28.95 -15.45
CA THR A 340 -15.36 28.74 -14.27
C THR A 340 -14.52 28.26 -13.09
N ASN A 341 -14.68 28.92 -11.95
CA ASN A 341 -13.96 28.59 -10.73
C ASN A 341 -14.69 27.51 -9.92
N ARG A 342 -14.38 26.24 -10.21
CA ARG A 342 -14.99 25.10 -9.49
C ARG A 342 -14.40 24.86 -8.10
N ASN A 343 -13.17 25.34 -7.86
CA ASN A 343 -12.42 25.09 -6.63
C ASN A 343 -12.52 26.25 -5.62
N ASN A 344 -13.43 27.20 -5.84
CA ASN A 344 -13.65 28.37 -4.98
C ASN A 344 -12.35 29.14 -4.66
N GLN A 345 -11.45 29.28 -5.63
CA GLN A 345 -10.27 30.13 -5.48
C GLN A 345 -10.71 31.58 -5.22
N THR A 346 -10.04 32.28 -4.31
CA THR A 346 -10.41 33.65 -3.92
C THR A 346 -9.48 34.71 -4.51
N GLU A 347 -8.35 34.31 -5.08
CA GLU A 347 -7.33 35.21 -5.61
C GLU A 347 -7.56 35.55 -7.08
N ASN A 348 -7.46 36.83 -7.42
CA ASN A 348 -7.56 37.35 -8.80
C ASN A 348 -8.81 36.91 -9.59
N VAL A 349 -9.90 36.59 -8.89
CA VAL A 349 -11.18 36.25 -9.49
C VAL A 349 -12.00 37.50 -9.85
N ARG A 350 -12.82 37.40 -10.89
CA ARG A 350 -13.74 38.49 -11.28
C ARG A 350 -14.98 37.95 -11.99
N ASN A 351 -16.01 38.77 -12.08
CA ASN A 351 -17.16 38.49 -12.92
C ASN A 351 -16.80 38.80 -14.37
N ILE A 352 -17.14 37.88 -15.27
CA ILE A 352 -16.89 38.00 -16.71
C ILE A 352 -18.22 37.86 -17.44
N VAL A 353 -18.44 38.74 -18.41
CA VAL A 353 -19.46 38.60 -19.44
C VAL A 353 -18.72 38.49 -20.76
N ALA A 354 -18.86 37.35 -21.45
CA ALA A 354 -18.22 37.07 -22.72
C ALA A 354 -19.30 37.03 -23.80
N PHE A 355 -19.15 37.88 -24.82
CA PHE A 355 -20.02 37.90 -26.00
C PHE A 355 -19.39 37.04 -27.09
N GLN A 356 -20.20 36.23 -27.77
CA GLN A 356 -19.73 35.38 -28.88
C GLN A 356 -19.16 36.23 -30.01
N ASP A 357 -19.91 37.24 -30.45
CA ASP A 357 -19.60 38.02 -31.65
C ASP A 357 -18.73 39.26 -31.38
N LEU A 358 -18.09 39.40 -30.20
CA LEU A 358 -17.31 40.58 -29.87
C LEU A 358 -16.08 40.74 -30.77
N GLY A 359 -15.96 41.89 -31.42
CA GLY A 359 -14.82 42.26 -32.26
C GLY A 359 -14.76 41.57 -33.63
N GLU A 360 -15.72 40.68 -33.92
CA GLU A 360 -15.88 40.06 -35.24
C GLU A 360 -16.37 41.08 -36.28
N SER A 361 -15.82 40.96 -37.49
CA SER A 361 -16.02 41.90 -38.60
C SER A 361 -16.75 41.29 -39.79
N GLU A 362 -16.82 39.96 -39.91
CA GLU A 362 -17.40 39.29 -41.08
C GLU A 362 -18.88 38.96 -40.82
N PRO A 363 -19.84 39.52 -41.57
CA PRO A 363 -21.27 39.23 -41.41
C PRO A 363 -21.64 37.75 -41.43
N GLU A 364 -20.90 36.91 -42.15
CA GLU A 364 -21.15 35.47 -42.26
C GLU A 364 -20.80 34.68 -40.98
N ASN A 365 -19.95 35.25 -40.12
CA ASN A 365 -19.48 34.63 -38.88
C ASN A 365 -20.29 35.02 -37.64
N ILE A 366 -21.33 35.85 -37.80
CA ILE A 366 -22.07 36.47 -36.68
C ILE A 366 -23.34 35.68 -36.39
N GLY A 367 -23.52 35.30 -35.12
CA GLY A 367 -24.68 34.52 -34.65
C GLY A 367 -25.96 35.34 -34.46
N LEU A 368 -25.83 36.65 -34.27
CA LEU A 368 -26.94 37.56 -33.98
C LEU A 368 -28.01 37.62 -35.09
N ASN A 369 -29.28 37.37 -34.73
CA ASN A 369 -30.42 37.44 -35.65
C ASN A 369 -31.58 38.29 -35.07
N PRO A 370 -32.02 39.38 -35.73
CA PRO A 370 -31.55 39.90 -37.01
C PRO A 370 -30.24 40.70 -36.89
N LEU A 371 -29.33 40.51 -37.86
CA LEU A 371 -28.02 41.17 -37.89
C LEU A 371 -28.10 42.70 -38.00
N GLY A 372 -29.02 43.22 -38.82
CA GLY A 372 -29.19 44.66 -39.03
C GLY A 372 -27.89 45.39 -39.38
N SER A 373 -27.59 46.49 -38.68
CA SER A 373 -26.36 47.28 -38.84
C SER A 373 -25.36 46.97 -37.71
N PHE A 374 -25.21 45.71 -37.32
CA PHE A 374 -24.33 45.32 -36.21
C PHE A 374 -22.83 45.53 -36.48
N VAL A 375 -22.40 45.26 -37.72
CA VAL A 375 -21.00 45.42 -38.16
C VAL A 375 -20.75 46.83 -38.64
N ASN A 376 -19.65 47.44 -38.19
CA ASN A 376 -19.17 48.75 -38.59
C ASN A 376 -18.11 48.65 -39.71
N ASN A 377 -17.18 47.71 -39.60
CA ASN A 377 -16.03 47.57 -40.52
C ASN A 377 -15.91 46.15 -41.09
N PRO A 378 -16.61 45.83 -42.19
CA PRO A 378 -16.55 44.49 -42.79
C PRO A 378 -15.14 44.12 -43.29
N GLY A 379 -14.71 42.88 -43.03
CA GLY A 379 -13.42 42.34 -43.50
C GLY A 379 -12.17 42.87 -42.78
N ALA A 380 -12.34 43.63 -41.69
CA ALA A 380 -11.23 44.10 -40.87
C ALA A 380 -10.65 42.98 -39.98
N LEU A 381 -9.42 43.14 -39.51
CA LEU A 381 -8.83 42.28 -38.47
C LEU A 381 -9.68 42.36 -37.18
N PRO A 382 -9.77 41.29 -36.36
CA PRO A 382 -10.55 41.30 -35.13
C PRO A 382 -10.15 42.46 -34.20
N ASP A 383 -11.10 43.32 -33.91
CA ASP A 383 -10.93 44.50 -33.08
C ASP A 383 -12.29 44.89 -32.48
N ASN A 384 -12.29 45.36 -31.24
CA ASN A 384 -13.50 45.73 -30.51
C ASN A 384 -14.38 46.73 -31.27
N GLY A 385 -13.80 47.66 -32.05
CA GLY A 385 -14.55 48.67 -32.80
C GLY A 385 -15.26 48.16 -34.05
N ASN A 386 -15.03 46.90 -34.45
CA ASN A 386 -15.59 46.33 -35.66
C ASN A 386 -17.11 46.16 -35.62
N ASN A 387 -17.70 46.11 -34.43
CA ASN A 387 -19.14 45.92 -34.26
C ASN A 387 -19.70 46.69 -33.05
N LYS A 388 -21.02 46.59 -32.88
CA LYS A 388 -21.77 47.35 -31.86
C LYS A 388 -21.68 46.77 -30.44
N PHE A 389 -20.89 45.72 -30.21
CA PHE A 389 -20.55 45.21 -28.88
C PHE A 389 -19.25 45.79 -28.31
N ASP A 390 -18.70 46.85 -28.93
CA ASP A 390 -17.50 47.52 -28.44
C ASP A 390 -17.59 47.93 -26.95
N PRO A 391 -16.78 47.33 -26.05
CA PRO A 391 -16.77 47.66 -24.63
C PRO A 391 -16.26 49.06 -24.31
N THR A 392 -15.67 49.77 -25.28
CA THR A 392 -15.20 51.15 -25.14
C THR A 392 -16.30 52.19 -25.38
N ASN A 393 -17.41 51.81 -26.03
CA ASN A 393 -18.53 52.70 -26.38
C ASN A 393 -19.86 52.30 -25.69
N ILE A 394 -19.80 51.68 -24.50
CA ILE A 394 -21.00 51.26 -23.75
C ILE A 394 -21.87 52.47 -23.40
N GLY A 395 -23.15 52.43 -23.76
CA GLY A 395 -24.13 53.51 -23.56
C GLY A 395 -23.97 54.70 -24.50
N GLY A 396 -23.01 54.65 -25.43
CA GLY A 396 -22.81 55.67 -26.46
C GLY A 396 -23.74 55.51 -27.67
N ALA A 397 -23.72 56.50 -28.56
CA ALA A 397 -24.53 56.49 -29.76
C ALA A 397 -24.14 55.30 -30.67
N GLY A 398 -25.14 54.53 -31.11
CA GLY A 398 -24.95 53.40 -32.02
C GLY A 398 -24.44 52.11 -31.36
N SER A 399 -24.14 52.11 -30.05
CA SER A 399 -23.79 50.89 -29.30
C SER A 399 -25.02 50.04 -29.01
N TYR A 400 -24.86 48.72 -29.07
CA TYR A 400 -25.91 47.80 -28.62
C TYR A 400 -25.79 47.45 -27.13
N LEU A 401 -24.74 47.91 -26.47
CA LEU A 401 -24.51 47.71 -25.04
C LEU A 401 -24.87 48.97 -24.25
N THR A 402 -25.55 48.79 -23.12
CA THR A 402 -25.83 49.83 -22.13
C THR A 402 -25.03 49.58 -20.85
N SER A 403 -24.97 50.55 -19.93
CA SER A 403 -24.20 50.43 -18.69
C SER A 403 -24.61 49.25 -17.81
N ALA A 404 -25.85 48.76 -17.93
CA ALA A 404 -26.35 47.60 -17.20
C ALA A 404 -25.60 46.29 -17.54
N VAL A 405 -24.92 46.22 -18.69
CA VAL A 405 -24.10 45.04 -19.07
C VAL A 405 -22.93 44.80 -18.11
N ARG A 406 -22.51 45.81 -17.34
CA ARG A 406 -21.44 45.70 -16.34
C ARG A 406 -21.91 45.03 -15.04
N ASP A 407 -23.22 44.89 -14.84
CA ASP A 407 -23.79 44.16 -13.73
C ASP A 407 -24.19 42.75 -14.20
N VAL A 408 -23.48 41.75 -13.66
CA VAL A 408 -23.64 40.33 -14.03
C VAL A 408 -25.06 39.81 -13.77
N THR A 409 -25.82 40.45 -12.87
CA THR A 409 -27.18 40.03 -12.50
C THR A 409 -28.24 40.45 -13.51
N VAL A 410 -27.96 41.46 -14.34
CA VAL A 410 -28.94 42.07 -15.26
C VAL A 410 -28.38 42.28 -16.68
N VAL A 411 -27.44 41.43 -17.10
CA VAL A 411 -26.74 41.51 -18.40
C VAL A 411 -27.70 41.59 -19.59
N GLU A 412 -28.77 40.79 -19.59
CA GLU A 412 -29.76 40.73 -20.68
C GLU A 412 -30.44 42.09 -20.90
N ASN A 413 -30.86 42.76 -19.83
CA ASN A 413 -31.39 44.13 -19.87
C ASN A 413 -30.35 45.17 -20.33
N GLY A 414 -29.06 44.77 -20.27
CA GLY A 414 -27.92 45.55 -20.71
C GLY A 414 -27.75 45.59 -22.23
N VAL A 415 -28.40 44.71 -22.98
CA VAL A 415 -28.26 44.59 -24.43
C VAL A 415 -29.54 45.07 -25.11
N THR A 416 -29.39 45.95 -26.10
CA THR A 416 -30.54 46.59 -26.79
C THR A 416 -31.16 45.74 -27.90
N VAL A 417 -30.53 44.62 -28.23
CA VAL A 417 -30.98 43.63 -29.20
C VAL A 417 -31.34 42.33 -28.48
N SER A 418 -32.21 41.52 -29.08
CA SER A 418 -32.55 40.19 -28.53
C SER A 418 -31.30 39.33 -28.52
N VAL A 419 -30.94 38.81 -27.34
CA VAL A 419 -29.80 37.91 -27.14
C VAL A 419 -30.19 36.82 -26.15
N ASP A 420 -29.69 35.62 -26.36
CA ASP A 420 -29.91 34.46 -25.49
C ASP A 420 -28.64 34.07 -24.73
N GLU A 421 -28.77 33.86 -23.41
CA GLU A 421 -27.67 33.34 -22.59
C GLU A 421 -27.33 31.90 -22.99
N GLY A 422 -26.05 31.62 -23.22
CA GLY A 422 -25.53 30.32 -23.65
C GLY A 422 -25.36 30.17 -25.17
N PHE A 423 -26.01 31.03 -25.97
CA PHE A 423 -25.76 31.15 -27.40
C PHE A 423 -24.97 32.43 -27.66
N ASP A 424 -25.59 33.61 -27.51
CA ASP A 424 -24.97 34.89 -27.90
C ASP A 424 -23.99 35.44 -26.87
N TYR A 425 -24.18 35.11 -25.59
CA TYR A 425 -23.27 35.49 -24.52
C TYR A 425 -23.23 34.47 -23.38
N GLY A 426 -22.12 34.43 -22.66
CA GLY A 426 -21.96 33.67 -21.43
C GLY A 426 -21.56 34.59 -20.27
N LYS A 427 -22.04 34.28 -19.06
CA LYS A 427 -21.63 34.97 -17.84
C LYS A 427 -21.00 34.00 -16.85
N LEU A 428 -19.94 34.45 -16.18
CA LEU A 428 -19.27 33.70 -15.14
C LEU A 428 -19.11 34.59 -13.92
N GLU A 429 -19.61 34.12 -12.78
CA GLU A 429 -19.35 34.74 -11.49
C GLU A 429 -18.08 34.14 -10.88
N SER A 430 -17.21 35.00 -10.33
CA SER A 430 -15.95 34.59 -9.72
C SER A 430 -15.06 33.73 -10.64
N ALA A 431 -14.97 34.06 -11.93
CA ALA A 431 -14.12 33.37 -12.89
C ALA A 431 -12.65 33.45 -12.48
N ARG A 432 -11.91 32.33 -12.61
CA ARG A 432 -10.47 32.29 -12.34
C ARG A 432 -9.67 32.58 -13.62
N LYS A 433 -8.57 33.31 -13.47
CA LYS A 433 -7.62 33.53 -14.57
C LYS A 433 -6.72 32.32 -14.73
N LEU A 434 -6.53 31.86 -15.96
CA LEU A 434 -5.54 30.85 -16.29
C LEU A 434 -4.15 31.48 -16.47
N ILE A 435 -3.12 30.72 -16.09
CA ILE A 435 -1.71 31.12 -16.19
C ILE A 435 -1.11 30.55 -17.49
N GLN A 436 -0.59 31.43 -18.35
CA GLN A 436 0.08 31.04 -19.59
C GLN A 436 1.33 30.20 -19.27
N ASN A 437 1.59 29.16 -20.07
CA ASN A 437 2.64 28.14 -19.90
C ASN A 437 2.44 27.17 -18.72
N GLN A 438 1.38 27.33 -17.91
CA GLN A 438 1.01 26.39 -16.87
C GLN A 438 -0.34 25.75 -17.18
N ASP A 439 -1.38 26.57 -17.35
CA ASP A 439 -2.75 26.12 -17.62
C ASP A 439 -3.04 26.05 -19.13
N TYR A 440 -2.37 26.85 -19.96
CA TYR A 440 -2.53 26.83 -21.41
C TYR A 440 -1.26 27.31 -22.14
N VAL A 441 -1.12 26.92 -23.39
CA VAL A 441 -0.09 27.39 -24.33
C VAL A 441 -0.75 28.25 -25.40
N LEU A 442 -0.08 29.33 -25.80
CA LEU A 442 -0.54 30.25 -26.84
C LEU A 442 0.35 30.11 -28.08
N ASN A 443 -0.25 30.02 -29.26
CA ASN A 443 0.44 30.26 -30.52
C ASN A 443 0.24 31.74 -30.92
N GLU A 444 1.30 32.53 -30.82
CA GLU A 444 1.26 33.98 -31.06
C GLU A 444 1.07 34.37 -32.53
N GLU A 445 1.39 33.47 -33.46
CA GLU A 445 1.35 33.73 -34.90
C GLU A 445 0.01 33.30 -35.52
N LEU A 446 -0.51 32.13 -35.14
CA LEU A 446 -1.72 31.53 -35.70
C LEU A 446 -2.98 31.80 -34.85
N GLY A 447 -2.84 32.39 -33.67
CA GLY A 447 -3.96 32.83 -32.85
C GLY A 447 -4.88 31.73 -32.35
N TYR A 448 -4.29 30.71 -31.72
CA TYR A 448 -5.03 29.71 -30.96
C TYR A 448 -4.37 29.43 -29.60
N ILE A 449 -5.18 29.01 -28.65
CA ILE A 449 -4.77 28.50 -27.35
C ILE A 449 -4.96 26.99 -27.30
N SER A 450 -4.10 26.32 -26.55
CA SER A 450 -4.22 24.90 -26.20
C SER A 450 -4.21 24.76 -24.69
N LEU A 451 -5.31 24.29 -24.12
CA LEU A 451 -5.42 24.07 -22.68
C LEU A 451 -4.56 22.87 -22.27
N ASN A 452 -4.04 22.88 -21.04
CA ASN A 452 -3.28 21.75 -20.48
C ASN A 452 -4.14 20.82 -19.60
N GLN A 453 -5.38 21.22 -19.30
CA GLN A 453 -6.31 20.54 -18.39
C GLN A 453 -7.61 20.18 -19.08
#